data_AF-A0A0S7XCB0-F1
#
_entry.id   AF-A0A0S7XCB0-F1
#
_cell.length_a   1.000
_cell.length_b   1.000
_cell.length_c   1.000
_cell.angle_alpha   90.00
_cell.angle_beta   90.00
_cell.angle_gamma   90.00
#
_symmetry.space_group_name_H-M   'P 1'
#
loop_
_entity.id
_entity.type
_entity.pdbx_description
1 polymer ?
#
loop_
_entity_poly.entity_id
_entity_poly.type
_entity_poly.pdbx_seq_one_letter_code
_entity_poly.pdbx_strand_id
1 'polypeptide(L)'
;MEELKKSIRYQRKKSPEPPQQFEEFEASSLFCPKCKEAVPVRKKLLLVLPEGDKYDYLCSKCGNSIGSKITKEDIPIQFITK
;
A
#
# COMPACT_ATOMS: atom_id res chain seq x y z
N MET A 1 33.21 13.13 5.11
CA MET A 1 31.99 12.83 5.90
C MET A 1 30.71 13.43 5.31
N GLU A 2 30.74 14.03 4.11
CA GLU A 2 29.55 14.58 3.43
C GLU A 2 28.79 13.54 2.58
N GLU A 3 29.50 12.54 2.06
CA GLU A 3 28.97 11.58 1.07
C GLU A 3 28.08 10.49 1.69
N LEU A 4 28.20 10.23 3.00
CA LEU A 4 27.39 9.23 3.70
C LEU A 4 25.98 9.73 4.07
N LYS A 5 25.71 11.02 3.90
CA LYS A 5 24.38 11.63 4.13
C LYS A 5 23.53 11.68 2.85
N LYS A 6 24.12 11.46 1.68
CA LYS A 6 23.41 11.47 0.38
C LYS A 6 22.62 10.19 0.10
N SER A 7 22.97 9.07 0.74
CA SER A 7 22.27 7.78 0.55
C SER A 7 20.92 7.69 1.26
N ILE A 8 20.66 8.52 2.27
CA ILE A 8 19.39 8.52 3.03
C ILE A 8 18.27 9.22 2.23
N ARG A 9 18.60 9.97 1.18
CA ARG A 9 17.62 10.54 0.24
C ARG A 9 17.69 9.81 -1.10
N TYR A 10 17.58 8.48 -1.08
CA TYR A 10 17.01 7.76 -2.23
C TYR A 10 15.55 8.19 -2.35
N GLN A 11 15.38 9.40 -2.87
CA GLN A 11 14.15 9.87 -3.48
C GLN A 11 13.81 8.78 -4.50
N ARG A 12 12.88 7.90 -4.14
CA ARG A 12 12.21 6.96 -5.04
C ARG A 12 11.69 7.82 -6.19
N LYS A 13 12.50 7.99 -7.24
CA LYS A 13 12.04 8.57 -8.50
C LYS A 13 11.09 7.54 -9.06
N LYS A 14 9.79 7.77 -8.85
CA LYS A 14 8.72 7.02 -9.51
C LYS A 14 8.99 7.13 -11.01
N SER A 15 9.31 6.03 -11.67
CA SER A 15 9.35 5.98 -13.13
C SER A 15 7.98 6.44 -13.65
N PRO A 16 7.91 7.21 -14.75
CA PRO A 16 6.63 7.64 -15.29
C PRO A 16 5.88 6.39 -15.77
N GLU A 17 4.88 5.98 -15.00
CA GLU A 17 3.92 4.95 -15.39
C GLU A 17 3.24 5.43 -16.69
N PRO A 18 2.97 4.54 -17.67
CA PRO A 18 2.18 4.92 -18.84
C PRO A 18 0.85 5.53 -18.35
N PRO A 19 0.32 6.57 -19.01
CA PRO A 19 -0.85 7.28 -18.51
C PRO A 19 -2.03 6.29 -18.41
N GLN A 20 -2.32 5.84 -17.19
CA GLN A 20 -3.48 4.99 -16.93
C GLN A 20 -4.72 5.85 -17.13
N GLN A 21 -5.67 5.35 -17.92
CA GLN A 21 -6.92 6.07 -18.16
C GLN A 21 -7.74 6.25 -16.87
N PHE A 22 -7.52 5.38 -15.89
CA PHE A 22 -8.15 5.41 -14.57
C PHE A 22 -7.14 5.01 -13.50
N GLU A 23 -7.31 5.53 -12.30
CA GLU A 23 -6.56 5.11 -11.12
C GLU A 23 -6.95 3.69 -10.68
N GLU A 24 -6.19 3.12 -9.74
CA GLU A 24 -6.50 1.83 -9.14
C GLU A 24 -7.83 1.88 -8.35
N PHE A 25 -8.69 0.88 -8.55
CA PHE A 25 -9.94 0.78 -7.79
C PHE A 25 -9.69 0.48 -6.30
N GLU A 26 -10.42 1.18 -5.45
CA GLU A 26 -10.38 1.06 -4.00
C GLU A 26 -11.76 0.72 -3.43
N ALA A 27 -11.78 -0.05 -2.35
CA ALA A 27 -13.01 -0.28 -1.62
C ALA A 27 -13.42 1.01 -0.88
N SER A 28 -14.63 1.51 -1.12
CA SER A 28 -15.17 2.67 -0.40
C SER A 28 -15.84 2.27 0.92
N SER A 29 -16.60 1.15 0.89
CA SER A 29 -17.29 0.60 2.05
C SER A 29 -17.22 -0.92 2.08
N LEU A 30 -17.09 -1.50 3.28
CA LEU A 30 -17.14 -2.94 3.52
C LEU A 30 -18.01 -3.24 4.74
N PHE A 31 -18.58 -4.44 4.80
CA PHE A 31 -19.34 -4.88 5.96
C PHE A 31 -18.39 -5.13 7.14
N CYS A 32 -18.71 -4.56 8.31
CA CYS A 32 -17.97 -4.81 9.54
C CYS A 32 -18.71 -5.81 10.43
N PRO A 33 -18.15 -6.98 10.77
CA PRO A 33 -18.82 -7.97 11.63
C PRO A 33 -19.00 -7.49 13.08
N LYS A 34 -18.18 -6.53 13.55
CA LYS A 34 -18.31 -5.94 14.89
C LYS A 34 -19.40 -4.87 14.95
N CYS A 35 -19.46 -3.97 13.96
CA CYS A 35 -20.50 -2.94 13.89
C CYS A 35 -21.83 -3.45 13.31
N LYS A 36 -21.80 -4.61 12.63
CA LYS A 36 -22.94 -5.27 11.97
C LYS A 36 -23.60 -4.42 10.88
N GLU A 37 -22.83 -3.60 10.20
CA GLU A 37 -23.30 -2.69 9.15
C GLU A 37 -22.22 -2.48 8.08
N ALA A 38 -22.61 -1.97 6.92
CA ALA A 38 -21.67 -1.48 5.91
C ALA A 38 -21.07 -0.15 6.39
N VAL A 39 -19.75 -0.10 6.50
CA VAL A 39 -19.01 1.06 7.01
C VAL A 39 -18.01 1.55 5.97
N PRO A 40 -17.71 2.86 5.94
CA PRO A 40 -16.57 3.38 5.20
C PRO A 40 -15.28 2.74 5.70
N VAL A 41 -14.33 2.50 4.80
CA VAL A 41 -13.05 1.88 5.15
C VAL A 41 -11.91 2.88 5.18
N ARG A 42 -10.88 2.61 5.99
CA ARG A 42 -9.61 3.32 5.98
C ARG A 42 -8.52 2.35 5.54
N LYS A 43 -7.81 2.66 4.46
CA LYS A 43 -6.69 1.88 3.95
C LYS A 43 -5.43 2.20 4.75
N LYS A 44 -4.73 1.18 5.25
CA LYS A 44 -3.46 1.32 5.96
C LYS A 44 -2.42 0.35 5.39
N LEU A 45 -1.22 0.84 5.09
CA LEU A 45 -0.12 -0.05 4.69
C LEU A 45 0.20 -1.01 5.83
N LEU A 46 0.17 -2.30 5.54
CA LEU A 46 0.49 -3.36 6.48
C LEU A 46 1.93 -3.81 6.30
N LEU A 47 2.32 -4.09 5.05
CA LEU A 47 3.63 -4.64 4.74
C LEU A 47 4.03 -4.33 3.29
N VAL A 48 5.31 -4.06 3.06
CA VAL A 48 5.90 -3.99 1.72
C VAL A 48 6.41 -5.38 1.37
N LEU A 49 5.90 -5.99 0.30
CA LEU A 49 6.28 -7.32 -0.17
C LEU A 49 7.05 -7.23 -1.49
N PRO A 50 7.74 -8.31 -1.90
CA PRO A 50 8.42 -8.32 -3.17
C PRO A 50 7.51 -8.11 -4.39
N GLU A 51 6.27 -8.58 -4.29
CA GLU A 51 5.26 -8.51 -5.35
C GLU A 51 4.48 -7.18 -5.32
N GLY A 52 4.69 -6.35 -4.29
CA GLY A 52 4.02 -5.06 -4.10
C GLY A 52 3.61 -4.78 -2.65
N ASP A 53 2.77 -3.77 -2.47
CA ASP A 53 2.37 -3.30 -1.14
C ASP A 53 1.08 -3.97 -0.66
N LYS A 54 1.13 -4.60 0.51
CA LYS A 54 -0.04 -5.15 1.20
C LYS A 54 -0.64 -4.12 2.13
N TYR A 55 -1.92 -3.82 1.91
CA TYR A 55 -2.73 -2.92 2.71
C TYR A 55 -3.82 -3.67 3.46
N ASP A 56 -4.15 -3.17 4.64
CA ASP A 56 -5.28 -3.58 5.46
C ASP A 56 -6.38 -2.53 5.38
N TYR A 57 -7.63 -2.97 5.23
CA TYR A 57 -8.81 -2.11 5.29
C TYR A 57 -9.39 -2.18 6.70
N LEU A 58 -9.40 -1.03 7.36
CA LEU A 58 -9.91 -0.90 8.72
C LEU A 58 -11.29 -0.26 8.72
N CYS A 59 -12.18 -0.76 9.57
CA CYS A 59 -13.45 -0.12 9.85
C CYS A 59 -13.22 1.31 10.37
N SER A 60 -13.80 2.31 9.71
CA SER A 60 -13.67 3.71 10.13
C SER A 60 -14.27 4.01 11.51
N LYS A 61 -15.23 3.19 11.98
CA LYS A 61 -15.90 3.33 13.28
C LYS A 61 -15.14 2.65 14.42
N CYS A 62 -14.89 1.34 14.32
CA CYS A 62 -14.30 0.54 15.41
C CYS A 62 -12.84 0.12 15.20
N GLY A 63 -12.25 0.40 14.02
CA GLY A 63 -10.85 0.07 13.73
C GLY A 63 -10.57 -1.40 13.44
N ASN A 64 -11.58 -2.27 13.39
CA ASN A 64 -11.39 -3.69 13.06
C ASN A 64 -10.90 -3.88 11.63
N SER A 65 -9.94 -4.78 11.41
CA SER A 65 -9.58 -5.24 10.06
C SER A 65 -10.77 -5.97 9.44
N ILE A 66 -11.18 -5.52 8.25
CA ILE A 66 -12.37 -6.00 7.53
C ILE A 66 -12.05 -6.42 6.10
N GLY A 67 -10.79 -6.31 5.67
CA GLY A 67 -10.34 -6.78 4.37
C GLY A 67 -8.88 -6.41 4.12
N SER A 68 -8.30 -6.93 3.04
CA SER A 68 -6.94 -6.58 2.64
C SER A 68 -6.83 -6.46 1.12
N LYS A 69 -5.95 -5.58 0.65
CA LYS A 69 -5.60 -5.43 -0.77
C LYS A 69 -4.09 -5.54 -0.93
N ILE A 70 -3.63 -6.16 -2.01
CA ILE A 70 -2.22 -6.08 -2.44
C ILE A 70 -2.22 -5.24 -3.72
N THR A 71 -1.51 -4.12 -3.70
CA THR A 71 -1.24 -3.30 -4.88
C THR A 71 0.07 -3.80 -5.47
N LYS A 72 0.06 -4.21 -6.74
CA LYS A 72 1.26 -4.71 -7.41
C LYS A 72 2.14 -3.53 -7.75
N GLU A 73 3.41 -3.60 -7.36
CA GLU A 73 4.40 -2.64 -7.81
C GLU A 73 5.36 -3.37 -8.75
N ASP A 74 5.46 -2.93 -10.00
CA ASP A 74 6.45 -3.44 -10.96
C ASP A 74 7.83 -2.85 -10.64
N ILE A 75 8.31 -3.06 -9.42
CA ILE A 75 9.65 -2.67 -9.01
C ILE A 75 10.55 -3.89 -9.18
N PRO A 76 11.60 -3.82 -10.01
CA PRO A 76 12.59 -4.89 -10.06
C PRO A 76 13.37 -4.91 -8.73
N ILE A 77 13.08 -5.88 -7.87
CA ILE A 77 13.77 -6.04 -6.60
C ILE A 77 15.08 -6.75 -6.85
N GLN A 78 16.18 -6.05 -6.59
CA GLN A 78 17.51 -6.62 -6.65
C GLN A 78 17.75 -7.48 -5.42
N PHE A 79 17.73 -8.81 -5.60
CA PHE A 79 18.12 -9.75 -4.57
C PHE A 79 19.62 -9.64 -4.32
N ILE A 80 20.03 -9.29 -3.10
CA ILE A 80 21.43 -9.36 -2.69
C ILE A 80 21.72 -10.82 -2.33
N THR A 81 22.20 -11.59 -3.30
CA THR A 81 22.78 -12.91 -3.04
C THR A 81 24.20 -12.73 -2.50
N LYS A 82 24.50 -13.37 -1.36
CA LYS A 82 25.85 -13.46 -0.79
C LYS A 82 26.73 -14.40 -1.62
#